data_AF-A0AAV8ZJ46-F1
#
_entry.id   AF-A0AAV8ZJ46-F1
#
_cell.length_a   1.000
_cell.length_b   1.000
_cell.length_c   1.000
_cell.angle_alpha   90.00
_cell.angle_beta   90.00
_cell.angle_gamma   90.00
#
_symmetry.space_group_name_H-M   'P 1'
#
loop_
_entity.id
_entity.type
_entity.pdbx_description
1 polymer ?
#
loop_
_entity_poly.entity_id
_entity_poly.type
_entity_poly.pdbx_seq_one_letter_code
_entity_poly.pdbx_strand_id
1 'polypeptide(L)'
;MFASHCCVEKGALHNVIYPELRAHCRSKGYELHIVDLHWKTLLEKQQDHEFPELCIGELTRQMEVAYVIPVLFLSNSLGTQLLPITIESADFTMAMESAENQSAQGLLSKW
;
A
#
# COMPACT_ATOMS: atom_id res chain seq x y z
N MET A 1 -11.85 3.85 -13.17
CA MET A 1 -11.15 5.15 -12.99
C MET A 1 -11.36 5.57 -11.55
N PHE A 2 -10.64 4.94 -10.61
CA PHE A 2 -10.69 5.30 -9.19
C PHE A 2 -9.72 6.45 -8.98
N ALA A 3 -10.25 7.67 -9.00
CA ALA A 3 -9.49 8.87 -8.75
C ALA A 3 -9.03 8.86 -7.29
N SER A 4 -7.72 8.91 -7.09
CA SER A 4 -7.03 9.12 -5.81
C SER A 4 -7.78 10.13 -4.95
N HIS A 5 -8.50 9.65 -3.95
CA HIS A 5 -8.94 10.51 -2.87
C HIS A 5 -7.68 11.15 -2.28
N CYS A 6 -7.69 12.47 -2.06
CA CYS A 6 -6.55 13.31 -1.67
C CYS A 6 -5.69 13.94 -2.79
N CYS A 7 -6.13 13.99 -4.06
CA CYS A 7 -5.39 14.69 -5.13
C CYS A 7 -5.04 16.15 -4.80
N VAL A 8 -5.93 16.88 -4.12
CA VAL A 8 -5.73 18.30 -3.79
C VAL A 8 -4.62 18.43 -2.75
N GLU A 9 -4.67 17.63 -1.70
CA GLU A 9 -3.72 17.61 -0.59
C GLU A 9 -2.34 17.11 -1.07
N LYS A 10 -2.31 16.03 -1.87
CA LYS A 10 -1.07 15.55 -2.51
C LYS A 10 -0.49 16.62 -3.44
N GLY A 11 -1.33 17.31 -4.20
CA GLY A 11 -0.92 18.41 -5.09
C GLY A 11 -0.34 19.60 -4.32
N ALA A 12 -0.97 20.00 -3.21
CA ALA A 12 -0.48 21.08 -2.35
C ALA A 12 0.86 20.70 -1.70
N LEU A 13 0.97 19.47 -1.17
CA LEU A 13 2.21 18.97 -0.59
C LEU A 13 3.34 18.98 -1.63
N HIS A 14 3.08 18.49 -2.84
CA HIS A 14 4.08 18.39 -3.90
C HIS A 14 4.51 19.74 -4.46
N ASN A 15 3.56 20.63 -4.75
CA ASN A 15 3.82 21.85 -5.51
C ASN A 15 4.16 23.06 -4.64
N VAL A 16 3.74 23.05 -3.38
CA VAL A 16 3.93 24.19 -2.46
C VAL A 16 4.91 23.81 -1.35
N ILE A 17 4.64 22.72 -0.63
CA ILE A 17 5.38 22.42 0.60
C ILE A 17 6.75 21.80 0.33
N TYR A 18 6.86 20.83 -0.59
CA TYR A 18 8.14 20.18 -0.88
C TYR A 18 9.25 21.13 -1.34
N PRO A 19 9.00 22.11 -2.24
CA PRO A 19 10.01 23.09 -2.60
C PRO A 19 10.55 23.87 -1.39
N GLU A 20 9.65 24.35 -0.52
CA GLU A 20 10.01 25.11 0.68
C GLU A 20 10.81 24.24 1.67
N LEU A 21 10.35 23.01 1.91
CA LEU A 21 11.00 22.07 2.81
C LEU A 21 12.39 21.68 2.30
N ARG A 22 12.55 21.42 0.99
CA ARG A 22 13.85 21.17 0.37
C ARG A 22 14.81 22.35 0.56
N ALA A 23 14.33 23.58 0.35
CA ALA A 23 15.14 24.77 0.56
C ALA A 23 15.55 24.92 2.03
N HIS A 24 14.64 24.66 2.97
CA HIS A 24 14.92 24.69 4.39
C HIS A 24 15.97 23.64 4.80
N CYS A 25 15.79 22.37 4.41
CA CYS A 25 16.75 21.30 4.67
C CYS A 25 18.14 21.64 4.11
N ARG A 26 18.20 22.12 2.86
CA ARG A 26 19.45 22.54 2.22
C ARG A 26 20.14 23.67 2.98
N SER A 27 19.39 24.66 3.48
CA SER A 27 19.94 25.75 4.29
C SER A 27 20.57 25.27 5.61
N LYS A 28 20.21 24.06 6.04
CA LYS A 28 20.71 23.40 7.25
C LYS A 28 21.73 22.30 6.95
N GLY A 29 22.14 22.12 5.69
CA GLY A 29 23.10 21.10 5.29
C GLY A 29 22.52 19.69 5.13
N TYR A 30 21.20 19.54 5.10
CA TYR A 30 20.53 18.26 4.86
C TYR A 30 20.06 18.13 3.42
N GLU A 31 20.11 16.91 2.90
CA GLU A 31 19.45 16.53 1.65
C GLU A 31 18.10 15.86 1.97
N LEU A 32 17.02 16.38 1.40
CA LEU A 32 15.69 15.81 1.55
C LEU A 32 15.37 14.89 0.37
N HIS A 33 15.21 13.60 0.65
CA HIS A 33 14.72 12.62 -0.31
C HIS A 33 13.21 12.43 -0.13
N ILE A 34 12.49 12.35 -1.25
CA ILE A 34 11.03 12.19 -1.27
C ILE A 34 10.72 10.98 -2.12
N VAL A 35 9.98 10.03 -1.54
CA VAL A 35 9.55 8.79 -2.18
C VAL A 35 8.03 8.73 -2.09
N ASP A 36 7.35 8.66 -3.23
CA ASP A 36 5.91 8.37 -3.27
C ASP A 36 5.70 6.87 -3.48
N LEU A 37 5.28 6.18 -2.43
CA LEU A 37 4.99 4.73 -2.46
C LEU A 37 3.71 4.41 -3.26
N HIS A 38 2.85 5.41 -3.54
CA HIS A 38 1.50 5.22 -4.11
C HIS A 38 1.35 5.83 -5.52
N TRP A 39 2.41 6.27 -6.19
CA TRP A 39 2.25 6.90 -7.51
C TRP A 39 2.27 5.90 -8.66
N LYS A 40 1.07 5.44 -9.07
CA LYS A 40 0.78 4.85 -10.40
C LYS A 40 1.75 3.75 -10.84
N THR A 41 2.16 2.87 -9.93
CA THR A 41 2.77 1.62 -10.38
C THR A 41 1.70 0.83 -11.14
N LEU A 42 2.11 0.06 -12.16
CA LEU A 42 1.18 -0.88 -12.80
C LEU A 42 0.53 -1.80 -11.75
N LEU A 43 1.25 -2.10 -10.67
CA LEU A 43 0.85 -2.94 -9.54
C LEU A 43 -0.36 -2.38 -8.78
N GLU A 44 -0.41 -1.08 -8.50
CA GLU A 44 -1.60 -0.45 -7.87
C GLU A 44 -2.86 -0.66 -8.74
N LYS A 45 -2.73 -0.57 -10.06
CA LYS A 45 -3.84 -0.81 -11.00
C LYS A 45 -4.26 -2.28 -11.09
N GLN A 46 -3.35 -3.21 -10.79
CA GLN A 46 -3.62 -4.64 -10.79
C GLN A 46 -4.34 -5.08 -9.50
N GLN A 47 -4.45 -4.21 -8.48
CA GLN A 47 -4.98 -4.55 -7.15
C GLN A 47 -4.31 -5.79 -6.55
N ASP A 48 -3.01 -5.94 -6.84
CA ASP A 48 -2.27 -7.11 -6.39
C ASP A 48 -2.07 -7.05 -4.87
N HIS A 49 -2.24 -8.20 -4.22
CA HIS A 49 -2.07 -8.34 -2.78
C HIS A 49 -0.62 -8.15 -2.34
N GLU A 50 0.33 -8.27 -3.26
CA GLU A 50 1.76 -7.99 -3.02
C GLU A 50 2.03 -6.48 -2.84
N PHE A 51 1.17 -5.60 -3.34
CA PHE A 51 1.46 -4.17 -3.37
C PHE A 51 1.69 -3.54 -1.97
N PRO A 52 0.86 -3.80 -0.95
CA PRO A 52 1.15 -3.37 0.41
C PRO A 52 2.48 -3.91 0.95
N GLU A 53 2.81 -5.17 0.68
CA GLU A 53 4.06 -5.78 1.14
C GLU A 53 5.28 -5.11 0.52
N LEU A 54 5.22 -4.80 -0.78
CA LEU A 54 6.27 -4.05 -1.48
C LEU A 54 6.48 -2.65 -0.89
N CYS A 55 5.38 -1.95 -0.55
CA CYS A 55 5.45 -0.64 0.11
C CYS A 55 6.12 -0.72 1.49
N ILE A 56 5.79 -1.74 2.29
CA ILE A 56 6.40 -1.96 3.61
C ILE A 56 7.88 -2.37 3.48
N GLY A 57 8.22 -3.21 2.50
CA GLY A 57 9.61 -3.59 2.21
C GLY A 57 10.46 -2.37 1.83
N GLU A 58 9.94 -1.49 0.97
CA GLU A 58 10.63 -0.25 0.61
C GLU A 58 10.81 0.67 1.82
N LEU A 59 9.75 0.83 2.63
CA LEU A 59 9.82 1.65 3.85
C LEU A 59 10.89 1.12 4.80
N THR A 60 10.92 -0.19 5.03
CA THR A 60 11.90 -0.86 5.91
C THR A 60 13.32 -0.61 5.41
N ARG A 61 13.56 -0.78 4.10
CA ARG A 61 14.87 -0.52 3.48
C ARG A 61 15.32 0.93 3.64
N GLN A 62 14.42 1.90 3.49
CA GLN A 62 14.75 3.32 3.67
C GLN A 62 15.06 3.66 5.12
N MET A 63 14.38 3.01 6.07
CA MET A 63 14.61 3.19 7.51
C MET A 63 15.98 2.67 7.97
N GLU A 64 16.61 1.76 7.22
CA GLU A 64 17.98 1.30 7.51
C GLU A 64 19.05 2.34 7.14
N VAL A 65 18.75 3.24 6.19
CA VAL A 65 19.74 4.14 5.58
C VAL A 65 19.57 5.58 6.05
N ALA A 66 18.35 6.00 6.39
CA ALA A 66 18.04 7.37 6.74
C ALA A 66 16.92 7.48 7.78
N TYR A 67 16.82 8.67 8.39
CA TYR A 67 15.65 9.02 9.18
C TYR A 67 14.44 9.24 8.27
N VAL A 68 13.45 8.36 8.37
CA VAL A 68 12.25 8.39 7.54
C VAL A 68 11.08 9.02 8.30
N ILE A 69 10.38 9.94 7.64
CA ILE A 69 9.13 10.54 8.13
C ILE A 69 7.99 10.07 7.21
N PRO A 70 7.14 9.12 7.64
CA PRO A 70 6.00 8.70 6.84
C PRO A 70 4.93 9.79 6.82
N VAL A 71 4.43 10.11 5.61
CA VAL A 71 3.29 11.01 5.41
C VAL A 71 2.14 10.19 4.82
N LEU A 72 1.04 10.12 5.57
CA LEU A 72 -0.14 9.34 5.21
C LEU A 72 -1.28 10.26 4.77
N PHE A 73 -1.93 9.92 3.66
CA PHE A 73 -3.15 10.57 3.20
C PHE A 73 -4.32 9.63 3.47
N LEU A 74 -5.23 10.06 4.35
CA LEU A 74 -6.42 9.29 4.71
C LEU A 74 -7.63 9.90 4.03
N SER A 75 -8.38 9.07 3.30
CA SER A 75 -9.65 9.45 2.72
C SER A 75 -10.82 8.93 3.56
N ASN A 76 -12.05 9.26 3.15
CA ASN A 76 -13.26 8.73 3.77
C ASN A 76 -13.52 7.25 3.41
N SER A 77 -12.65 6.60 2.64
CA SER A 77 -12.66 5.15 2.40
C SER A 77 -11.31 4.52 2.73
N LEU A 78 -11.34 3.29 3.23
CA LEU A 78 -10.15 2.47 3.51
C LEU A 78 -9.63 1.72 2.26
N GLY A 79 -10.16 2.03 1.08
CA GLY A 79 -9.86 1.32 -0.16
C GLY A 79 -10.55 -0.04 -0.26
N THR A 80 -10.10 -0.86 -1.20
CA THR A 80 -10.59 -2.23 -1.40
C THR A 80 -10.04 -3.11 -0.30
N GLN A 81 -10.92 -3.84 0.39
CA GLN A 81 -10.49 -4.88 1.33
C GLN A 81 -9.78 -5.98 0.54
N LEU A 82 -8.47 -6.12 0.78
CA LEU A 82 -7.70 -7.22 0.23
C LEU A 82 -7.99 -8.46 1.08
N LEU A 83 -8.42 -9.54 0.43
CA LEU A 83 -8.41 -10.85 1.07
C LEU A 83 -6.98 -11.23 1.43
N PRO A 84 -6.75 -11.95 2.55
CA PRO A 84 -5.44 -12.50 2.86
C PRO A 84 -4.94 -13.38 1.72
N ILE A 85 -3.64 -13.29 1.39
CA ILE A 85 -3.00 -14.18 0.40
C ILE A 85 -2.87 -15.62 0.91
N THR A 86 -2.91 -15.79 2.22
CA THR A 86 -2.84 -17.07 2.90
C THR A 86 -4.05 -17.22 3.81
N ILE A 87 -4.59 -18.44 3.86
CA ILE A 87 -5.58 -18.86 4.85
C ILE A 87 -4.92 -19.82 5.84
N GLU A 88 -5.24 -19.68 7.12
CA GLU A 88 -4.79 -20.63 8.13
C GLU A 88 -5.35 -22.02 7.81
N SER A 89 -4.54 -23.08 8.02
CA SER A 89 -4.96 -24.43 7.65
C SER A 89 -6.25 -24.85 8.36
N ALA A 90 -6.43 -24.44 9.61
CA ALA A 90 -7.65 -24.71 10.38
C ALA A 90 -8.89 -24.06 9.75
N ASP A 91 -8.78 -22.81 9.30
CA ASP A 91 -9.87 -22.07 8.65
C ASP A 91 -10.20 -22.68 7.28
N PHE A 92 -9.17 -23.10 6.53
CA PHE A 92 -9.37 -23.79 5.25
C PHE A 92 -10.06 -25.14 5.43
N THR A 93 -9.66 -25.94 6.42
CA THR A 93 -10.32 -27.20 6.74
C THR A 93 -11.78 -26.97 7.14
N MET A 94 -12.05 -25.96 7.98
CA MET A 94 -13.42 -25.61 8.37
C MET A 94 -14.26 -25.21 7.16
N ALA A 95 -13.70 -24.42 6.23
CA ALA A 95 -14.37 -24.06 4.98
C ALA A 95 -14.68 -25.30 4.13
N MET A 96 -13.74 -26.24 4.03
CA MET A 96 -13.90 -27.49 3.26
C MET A 96 -15.00 -28.40 3.84
N GLU A 97 -15.07 -28.50 5.17
CA GLU A 97 -16.10 -29.27 5.88
C GLU A 97 -17.48 -28.62 5.78
N SER A 98 -17.54 -27.29 5.71
CA SER A 98 -18.80 -26.54 5.58
C SER A 98 -19.38 -26.49 4.16
N ALA A 99 -18.61 -26.91 3.15
CA ALA A 99 -19.01 -26.84 1.75
C ALA A 99 -20.17 -27.80 1.43
N GLU A 100 -21.27 -27.26 0.90
CA GLU A 100 -22.53 -27.99 0.69
C GLU A 100 -22.45 -29.12 -0.35
N ASN A 101 -21.48 -29.09 -1.27
CA ASN A 101 -21.36 -30.06 -2.34
C ASN A 101 -19.92 -30.24 -2.85
N GLN A 102 -19.67 -31.35 -3.56
CA GLN A 102 -18.37 -31.68 -4.13
C GLN A 102 -17.87 -30.65 -5.16
N SER A 103 -18.76 -29.89 -5.81
CA SER A 103 -18.36 -28.83 -6.73
C SER A 103 -17.70 -27.66 -5.97
N ALA A 104 -18.30 -27.25 -4.85
CA ALA A 104 -17.76 -26.22 -3.97
C ALA A 104 -16.42 -26.64 -3.33
N GLN A 105 -16.32 -27.89 -2.87
CA GLN A 105 -15.04 -28.46 -2.41
C GLN A 105 -13.99 -28.48 -3.51
N GLY A 106 -14.38 -28.87 -4.73
CA GLY A 106 -13.51 -28.85 -5.90
C GLY A 106 -12.98 -27.45 -6.21
N LEU A 107 -13.80 -26.41 -6.08
CA LEU A 107 -13.38 -25.02 -6.24
C LEU A 107 -12.39 -24.58 -5.16
N LEU A 108 -12.67 -24.87 -3.88
CA LEU A 108 -11.79 -24.54 -2.76
C LEU A 108 -10.43 -25.25 -2.84
N SER A 109 -10.36 -26.45 -3.41
CA SER A 109 -9.09 -27.19 -3.56
C SER A 109 -8.25 -26.77 -4.77
N LYS A 110 -8.84 -26.01 -5.71
CA LYS A 110 -8.18 -25.58 -6.95
C LYS A 110 -7.50 -24.23 -6.82
N TRP A 111 -8.10 -23.33 -6.06
CA TRP A 111 -7.64 -21.96 -5.81
C TRP A 111 -6.99 -21.90 -4.44
#